data_AF-A0A378VZ26-F1
#
_entry.id   AF-A0A378VZ26-F1
#
_cell.length_a   1.000
_cell.length_b   1.000
_cell.length_c   1.000
_cell.angle_alpha   90.00
_cell.angle_beta   90.00
_cell.angle_gamma   90.00
#
_symmetry.space_group_name_H-M   'P 1'
#
loop_
_entity.id
_entity.type
_entity.pdbx_description
1 polymer ?
#
loop_
_entity_poly.entity_id
_entity_poly.type
_entity_poly.pdbx_seq_one_letter_code
_entity_poly.pdbx_strand_id
1 'polypeptide(L)'
;MEFVPAKVNGTKADAEDEPKEAEPITLEQTSKKLFSAVRKLLAKVSLSDCFKIHKDFPYGWYVEYPAFEHISASSAGNAIYAIDVLHEEAGNVFTFLWKLSGIDTFMFDVGDSSNPLLTLKSDSKLRIAYEDSDKYDEYTNCGIGNKENIIASLLNWQTNTSHEFHANIVEILSLSTQYNNLRKTGAKSEE
;
A
#
# COMPACT_ATOMS: atom_id res chain seq x y z
N MET A 1 -20.40 40.29 71.78
CA MET A 1 -20.38 41.35 70.74
C MET A 1 -19.19 41.06 69.85
N GLU A 2 -19.50 40.87 68.58
CA GLU A 2 -18.79 40.02 67.63
C GLU A 2 -17.54 40.68 67.04
N PHE A 3 -16.54 39.82 66.82
CA PHE A 3 -15.37 40.04 65.97
C PHE A 3 -15.80 40.10 64.50
N VAL A 4 -15.26 41.07 63.75
CA VAL A 4 -15.34 41.11 62.28
C VAL A 4 -13.97 40.70 61.73
N PRO A 5 -13.81 39.56 61.03
CA PRO A 5 -12.59 39.25 60.32
C PRO A 5 -12.70 39.55 58.81
N ALA A 6 -11.55 39.89 58.24
CA ALA A 6 -11.33 40.14 56.81
C ALA A 6 -11.64 38.92 55.95
N LYS A 7 -12.28 39.13 54.78
CA LYS A 7 -12.39 38.14 53.72
C LYS A 7 -11.19 38.26 52.76
N VAL A 8 -10.27 37.32 52.89
CA VAL A 8 -9.30 36.94 51.86
C VAL A 8 -10.08 36.15 50.81
N ASN A 9 -10.19 36.65 49.59
CA ASN A 9 -10.70 35.86 48.47
C ASN A 9 -9.54 35.02 47.92
N GLY A 10 -9.61 33.72 48.19
CA GLY A 10 -8.66 32.72 47.78
C GLY A 10 -8.66 32.49 46.26
N THR A 11 -7.48 32.15 45.80
CA THR A 11 -7.10 31.61 44.50
C THR A 11 -7.95 30.39 44.13
N LYS A 12 -8.39 30.30 42.87
CA LYS A 12 -8.56 29.02 42.17
C LYS A 12 -8.04 29.20 40.75
N ALA A 13 -6.89 28.59 40.50
CA ALA A 13 -6.40 28.31 39.17
C ALA A 13 -7.36 27.30 38.55
N ASP A 14 -7.98 27.66 37.42
CA ASP A 14 -8.73 26.71 36.62
C ASP A 14 -7.76 25.82 35.83
N ALA A 15 -8.17 24.56 35.76
CA ALA A 15 -7.37 23.41 35.42
C ALA A 15 -6.67 23.52 34.07
N GLU A 16 -5.41 23.10 34.07
CA GLU A 16 -4.69 22.67 32.88
C GLU A 16 -5.53 21.58 32.19
N ASP A 17 -5.92 21.87 30.95
CA ASP A 17 -6.50 20.90 30.02
C ASP A 17 -5.39 19.90 29.69
N GLU A 18 -5.35 18.79 30.44
CA GLU A 18 -4.45 17.68 30.14
C GLU A 18 -4.68 17.24 28.69
N PRO A 19 -3.65 17.21 27.83
CA PRO A 19 -3.82 16.75 26.47
C PRO A 19 -4.26 15.29 26.52
N LYS A 20 -5.49 15.02 26.07
CA LYS A 20 -6.00 13.65 25.88
C LYS A 20 -4.94 12.84 25.16
N GLU A 21 -4.36 11.88 25.87
CA GLU A 21 -3.44 10.90 25.34
C GLU A 21 -4.11 10.27 24.10
N ALA A 22 -3.50 10.47 22.93
CA ALA A 22 -4.07 9.98 21.69
C ALA A 22 -4.22 8.44 21.80
N GLU A 23 -5.42 7.92 21.57
CA GLU A 23 -5.67 6.48 21.61
C GLU A 23 -4.61 5.74 20.77
N PRO A 24 -4.02 4.65 21.29
CA PRO A 24 -2.97 3.93 20.59
C PRO A 24 -3.50 3.44 19.25
N ILE A 25 -2.81 3.82 18.17
CA ILE A 25 -3.18 3.42 16.81
C ILE A 25 -3.13 1.90 16.71
N THR A 26 -4.26 1.30 16.37
CA THR A 26 -4.38 -0.16 16.23
C THR A 26 -3.92 -0.64 14.85
N LEU A 27 -3.55 -1.92 14.75
CA LEU A 27 -3.20 -2.57 13.49
C LEU A 27 -4.29 -2.38 12.42
N GLU A 28 -5.56 -2.56 12.81
CA GLU A 28 -6.71 -2.39 11.91
C GLU A 28 -6.85 -0.95 11.39
N GLN A 29 -6.67 0.05 12.25
CA GLN A 29 -6.70 1.45 11.84
C GLN A 29 -5.55 1.78 10.88
N THR A 30 -4.33 1.30 11.15
CA THR A 30 -3.19 1.45 10.24
C THR A 30 -3.46 0.76 8.90
N SER A 31 -4.01 -0.45 8.88
CA SER A 31 -4.38 -1.16 7.64
C SER A 31 -5.39 -0.36 6.82
N LYS A 32 -6.46 0.15 7.44
CA LYS A 32 -7.47 0.94 6.72
C LYS A 32 -6.87 2.21 6.09
N LYS A 33 -5.97 2.88 6.81
CA LYS A 33 -5.22 4.04 6.28
C LYS A 33 -4.32 3.64 5.12
N LEU A 34 -3.58 2.52 5.25
CA LEU A 34 -2.72 2.00 4.19
C LEU A 34 -3.53 1.67 2.93
N PHE A 35 -4.68 1.00 3.07
CA PHE A 35 -5.54 0.64 1.94
C PHE A 35 -6.04 1.91 1.23
N SER A 36 -6.40 2.94 1.98
CA SER A 36 -6.80 4.24 1.43
C SER A 36 -5.67 4.90 0.65
N ALA A 37 -4.46 4.95 1.22
CA ALA A 37 -3.29 5.54 0.57
C ALA A 37 -2.91 4.81 -0.73
N VAL A 38 -2.92 3.46 -0.71
CA VAL A 38 -2.65 2.64 -1.89
C VAL A 38 -3.70 2.88 -2.99
N ARG A 39 -4.99 2.89 -2.65
CA ARG A 39 -6.06 3.18 -3.62
C ARG A 39 -5.91 4.57 -4.24
N LYS A 40 -5.56 5.59 -3.44
CA LYS A 40 -5.32 6.94 -3.95
C LYS A 40 -4.17 6.97 -4.97
N LEU A 41 -3.07 6.26 -4.69
CA LEU A 41 -1.93 6.19 -5.62
C LEU A 41 -2.32 5.47 -6.92
N LEU A 42 -2.99 4.32 -6.82
CA LEU A 42 -3.47 3.58 -8.00
C LEU A 42 -4.44 4.39 -8.86
N ALA A 43 -5.29 5.20 -8.24
CA ALA A 43 -6.23 6.06 -8.97
C ALA A 43 -5.55 7.13 -9.80
N LYS A 44 -4.37 7.63 -9.40
CA LYS A 44 -3.60 8.60 -10.18
C LYS A 44 -3.07 8.05 -11.50
N VAL A 45 -2.94 6.73 -11.61
CA VAL A 45 -2.37 6.05 -12.78
C VAL A 45 -3.38 5.11 -13.46
N SER A 46 -4.68 5.33 -13.26
CA SER A 46 -5.77 4.54 -13.87
C SER A 46 -5.74 3.04 -13.53
N LEU A 47 -5.28 2.68 -12.31
CA LEU A 47 -5.17 1.30 -11.84
C LEU A 47 -6.07 1.01 -10.62
N SER A 48 -7.12 1.81 -10.39
CA SER A 48 -8.01 1.69 -9.22
C SER A 48 -8.55 0.26 -9.02
N ASP A 49 -8.90 -0.41 -10.11
CA ASP A 49 -9.53 -1.74 -10.07
C ASP A 49 -8.54 -2.87 -9.71
N CYS A 50 -7.24 -2.60 -9.76
CA CYS A 50 -6.20 -3.55 -9.38
C CYS A 50 -6.15 -3.79 -7.86
N PHE A 51 -6.63 -2.87 -7.03
CA PHE A 51 -6.56 -3.07 -5.57
C PHE A 51 -7.55 -4.14 -5.10
N LYS A 52 -7.05 -5.22 -4.49
CA LYS A 52 -7.86 -6.30 -3.92
C LYS A 52 -7.50 -6.54 -2.45
N ILE A 53 -8.52 -6.86 -1.65
CA ILE A 53 -8.35 -7.25 -0.24
C ILE A 53 -8.30 -8.77 -0.17
N HIS A 54 -7.30 -9.31 0.52
CA HIS A 54 -7.15 -10.75 0.69
C HIS A 54 -6.33 -11.06 1.95
N LYS A 55 -6.90 -11.85 2.87
CA LYS A 55 -6.34 -12.10 4.20
C LYS A 55 -5.01 -12.87 4.19
N ASP A 56 -4.77 -13.66 3.15
CA ASP A 56 -3.58 -14.51 3.06
C ASP A 56 -2.33 -13.72 2.59
N PHE A 57 -2.50 -12.43 2.25
CA PHE A 57 -1.39 -11.55 1.88
C PHE A 57 -0.84 -10.80 3.10
N PRO A 58 0.46 -10.44 3.12
CA PRO A 58 1.13 -9.92 4.32
C PRO A 58 0.47 -8.67 4.94
N TYR A 59 -0.08 -7.80 4.10
CA TYR A 59 -0.76 -6.57 4.51
C TYR A 59 -2.30 -6.68 4.43
N GLY A 60 -2.84 -7.85 4.10
CA GLY A 60 -4.28 -8.05 3.88
C GLY A 60 -4.80 -7.50 2.54
N TRP A 61 -3.90 -7.15 1.62
CA TRP A 61 -4.23 -6.66 0.28
C TRP A 61 -3.16 -7.08 -0.74
N TYR A 62 -3.53 -7.04 -2.01
CA TYR A 62 -2.63 -7.26 -3.14
C TYR A 62 -3.05 -6.39 -4.34
N VAL A 63 -2.14 -6.24 -5.31
CA VAL A 63 -2.47 -5.67 -6.63
C VAL A 63 -2.70 -6.78 -7.63
N GLU A 64 -3.92 -6.87 -8.12
CA GLU A 64 -4.32 -7.74 -9.22
C GLU A 64 -3.77 -7.22 -10.53
N TYR A 65 -3.48 -8.14 -11.44
CA TYR A 65 -3.01 -7.80 -12.77
C TYR A 65 -4.06 -6.96 -13.52
N PRO A 66 -3.69 -5.83 -14.15
CA PRO A 66 -4.64 -5.01 -14.89
C PRO A 66 -5.19 -5.77 -16.10
N ALA A 67 -6.42 -5.43 -16.48
CA ALA A 67 -7.01 -5.97 -17.69
C ALA A 67 -6.58 -5.16 -18.92
N PHE A 68 -5.74 -5.76 -19.76
CA PHE A 68 -5.27 -5.14 -21.00
C PHE A 68 -6.12 -5.48 -22.22
N GLU A 69 -7.12 -6.38 -22.11
CA GLU A 69 -7.97 -6.77 -23.24
C GLU A 69 -8.75 -5.59 -23.84
N HIS A 70 -8.88 -4.50 -23.09
CA HIS A 70 -9.58 -3.29 -23.51
C HIS A 70 -8.65 -2.19 -24.05
N ILE A 71 -7.32 -2.35 -23.95
CA ILE A 71 -6.37 -1.41 -24.52
C ILE A 71 -6.28 -1.68 -26.02
N SER A 72 -6.79 -0.74 -26.84
CA SER A 72 -6.71 -0.88 -28.30
C SER A 72 -5.26 -0.79 -28.78
N ALA A 73 -4.89 -1.58 -29.79
CA ALA A 73 -3.54 -1.54 -30.39
C ALA A 73 -3.19 -0.12 -30.92
N SER A 74 -4.18 0.66 -31.35
CA SER A 74 -4.00 2.05 -31.78
C SER A 74 -3.65 3.02 -30.64
N SER A 75 -4.06 2.72 -29.40
CA SER A 75 -3.68 3.50 -28.22
C SER A 75 -2.32 3.12 -27.66
N ALA A 76 -1.74 1.99 -28.08
CA ALA A 76 -0.47 1.48 -27.55
C ALA A 76 0.75 2.34 -27.94
N GLY A 77 0.67 3.12 -29.03
CA GLY A 77 1.74 4.03 -29.45
C GLY A 77 3.12 3.36 -29.48
N ASN A 78 4.14 4.07 -28.97
CA ASN A 78 5.50 3.55 -28.76
C ASN A 78 5.70 2.96 -27.35
N ALA A 79 4.62 2.65 -26.61
CA ALA A 79 4.74 2.12 -25.26
C ALA A 79 5.41 0.73 -25.31
N ILE A 80 6.48 0.57 -24.54
CA ILE A 80 7.20 -0.71 -24.44
C ILE A 80 6.34 -1.75 -23.70
N TYR A 81 5.52 -1.30 -22.75
CA TYR A 81 4.63 -2.14 -21.96
C TYR A 81 3.18 -1.65 -22.03
N ALA A 82 2.22 -2.58 -22.08
CA ALA A 82 0.80 -2.26 -22.19
C ALA A 82 0.29 -1.35 -21.04
N ILE A 83 0.82 -1.54 -19.83
CA ILE A 83 0.45 -0.74 -18.66
C ILE A 83 0.81 0.74 -18.80
N ASP A 84 1.88 1.07 -19.53
CA ASP A 84 2.36 2.45 -19.68
C ASP A 84 1.42 3.29 -20.58
N VAL A 85 0.50 2.65 -21.31
CA VAL A 85 -0.58 3.32 -22.06
C VAL A 85 -1.59 3.99 -21.12
N LEU A 86 -1.72 3.49 -19.89
CA LEU A 86 -2.68 4.00 -18.90
C LEU A 86 -2.20 5.30 -18.25
N HIS A 87 -0.89 5.41 -18.04
CA HIS A 87 -0.18 6.57 -17.50
C HIS A 87 1.33 6.32 -17.63
N GLU A 88 2.14 7.37 -17.83
CA GLU A 88 3.60 7.21 -18.01
C GLU A 88 4.28 6.52 -16.81
N GLU A 89 3.76 6.76 -15.60
CA GLU A 89 4.22 6.13 -14.36
C GLU A 89 3.45 4.87 -13.93
N ALA A 90 2.45 4.41 -14.70
CA ALA A 90 1.58 3.29 -14.27
C ALA A 90 2.39 2.01 -13.98
N GLY A 91 3.34 1.67 -14.87
CA GLY A 91 4.19 0.50 -14.67
C GLY A 91 5.10 0.61 -13.44
N ASN A 92 5.61 1.81 -13.13
CA ASN A 92 6.43 2.03 -11.94
C ASN A 92 5.59 1.92 -10.66
N VAL A 93 4.43 2.57 -10.62
CA VAL A 93 3.49 2.50 -9.48
C VAL A 93 3.04 1.07 -9.23
N PHE A 94 2.68 0.34 -10.29
CA PHE A 94 2.29 -1.06 -10.17
C PHE A 94 3.45 -1.90 -9.61
N THR A 95 4.65 -1.78 -10.18
CA THR A 95 5.82 -2.56 -9.74
C THR A 95 6.14 -2.30 -8.27
N PHE A 96 6.08 -1.05 -7.82
CA PHE A 96 6.27 -0.69 -6.41
C PHE A 96 5.25 -1.39 -5.50
N LEU A 97 3.96 -1.29 -5.82
CA LEU A 97 2.89 -1.87 -5.00
C LEU A 97 2.89 -3.40 -5.04
N TRP A 98 3.27 -3.97 -6.18
CA TRP A 98 3.43 -5.40 -6.37
C TRP A 98 4.50 -5.97 -5.43
N LYS A 99 5.69 -5.35 -5.38
CA LYS A 99 6.74 -5.69 -4.40
C LYS A 99 6.29 -5.43 -2.97
N LEU A 100 5.65 -4.30 -2.70
CA LEU A 100 5.18 -3.97 -1.35
C LEU A 100 4.16 -4.99 -0.83
N SER A 101 3.27 -5.49 -1.68
CA SER A 101 2.28 -6.51 -1.32
C SER A 101 2.88 -7.92 -1.15
N GLY A 102 4.16 -8.11 -1.47
CA GLY A 102 4.88 -9.39 -1.33
C GLY A 102 4.61 -10.39 -2.45
N ILE A 103 3.91 -10.00 -3.51
CA ILE A 103 3.63 -10.88 -4.65
C ILE A 103 4.92 -11.33 -5.33
N ASP A 104 5.95 -10.48 -5.34
CA ASP A 104 7.24 -10.81 -5.93
C ASP A 104 7.84 -12.07 -5.33
N THR A 105 7.81 -12.17 -4.01
CA THR A 105 8.29 -13.33 -3.27
C THR A 105 7.46 -14.58 -3.60
N PHE A 106 6.12 -14.44 -3.68
CA PHE A 106 5.24 -15.56 -4.00
C PHE A 106 5.44 -16.08 -5.42
N MET A 107 5.72 -15.22 -6.39
CA MET A 107 5.96 -15.64 -7.77
C MET A 107 7.27 -16.43 -7.95
N PHE A 108 8.27 -16.19 -7.10
CA PHE A 108 9.53 -16.94 -7.15
C PHE A 108 9.48 -18.27 -6.39
N ASP A 109 8.48 -18.49 -5.54
CA ASP A 109 8.29 -19.73 -4.77
C ASP A 109 7.39 -20.71 -5.55
N VAL A 110 7.87 -21.13 -6.72
CA VAL A 110 7.14 -22.02 -7.64
C VAL A 110 7.07 -23.43 -7.05
N GLY A 111 5.85 -23.96 -6.88
CA GLY A 111 5.62 -25.33 -6.41
C GLY A 111 5.24 -25.45 -4.94
N ASP A 112 5.22 -24.34 -4.19
CA ASP A 112 4.65 -24.34 -2.84
C ASP A 112 3.10 -24.43 -2.90
N SER A 113 2.57 -25.57 -2.46
CA SER A 113 1.11 -25.80 -2.36
C SER A 113 0.40 -24.88 -1.36
N SER A 114 1.14 -24.20 -0.48
CA SER A 114 0.62 -23.22 0.49
C SER A 114 0.71 -21.77 0.01
N ASN A 115 1.17 -21.54 -1.23
CA ASN A 115 1.35 -20.22 -1.79
C ASN A 115 0.01 -19.45 -1.82
N PRO A 116 -0.06 -18.22 -1.25
CA PRO A 116 -1.28 -17.41 -1.24
C PRO A 116 -1.89 -17.13 -2.63
N LEU A 117 -1.10 -17.22 -3.71
CA LEU A 117 -1.62 -17.06 -5.07
C LEU A 117 -2.60 -18.19 -5.45
N LEU A 118 -2.47 -19.38 -4.87
CA LEU A 118 -3.35 -20.52 -5.11
C LEU A 118 -4.72 -20.39 -4.42
N THR A 119 -4.85 -19.50 -3.43
CA THR A 119 -6.13 -19.24 -2.73
C THR A 119 -6.98 -18.18 -3.45
N LEU A 120 -6.41 -17.50 -4.46
CA LEU A 120 -7.14 -16.61 -5.34
C LEU A 120 -8.13 -17.37 -6.22
N LYS A 121 -9.14 -16.66 -6.73
CA LYS A 121 -10.12 -17.21 -7.66
C LYS A 121 -9.45 -17.75 -8.94
N SER A 122 -10.05 -18.75 -9.57
CA SER A 122 -9.52 -19.37 -10.79
C SER A 122 -9.44 -18.42 -11.99
N ASP A 123 -10.22 -17.34 -11.99
CA ASP A 123 -10.20 -16.28 -13.01
C ASP A 123 -9.25 -15.11 -12.66
N SER A 124 -8.55 -15.20 -11.52
CA SER A 124 -7.51 -14.23 -11.17
C SER A 124 -6.36 -14.35 -12.17
N LYS A 125 -6.07 -13.23 -12.82
CA LYS A 125 -4.95 -13.12 -13.75
C LYS A 125 -3.62 -13.37 -13.06
N LEU A 126 -3.48 -12.92 -11.83
CA LEU A 126 -2.30 -13.18 -11.01
C LEU A 126 -2.14 -14.66 -10.66
N ARG A 127 -3.24 -15.38 -10.38
CA ARG A 127 -3.17 -16.83 -10.19
C ARG A 127 -2.79 -17.55 -11.48
N ILE A 128 -3.42 -17.19 -12.59
CA ILE A 128 -3.11 -17.74 -13.91
C ILE A 128 -1.62 -17.53 -14.25
N ALA A 129 -1.07 -16.35 -13.91
CA ALA A 129 0.36 -16.07 -14.04
C ALA A 129 1.24 -17.08 -13.31
N TYR A 130 0.83 -17.46 -12.11
CA TYR A 130 1.60 -18.34 -11.24
C TYR A 130 1.53 -19.80 -11.70
N GLU A 131 0.38 -20.21 -12.24
CA GLU A 131 0.11 -21.59 -12.68
C GLU A 131 0.60 -21.88 -14.12
N ASP A 132 0.78 -20.86 -14.96
CA ASP A 132 1.16 -20.99 -16.38
C ASP A 132 2.42 -20.17 -16.70
N SER A 133 3.50 -20.86 -17.11
CA SER A 133 4.80 -20.23 -17.42
C SER A 133 4.76 -19.28 -18.60
N ASP A 134 3.93 -19.57 -19.62
CA ASP A 134 3.81 -18.70 -20.78
C ASP A 134 3.08 -17.41 -20.39
N LYS A 135 2.09 -17.52 -19.50
CA LYS A 135 1.40 -16.36 -18.92
C LYS A 135 2.30 -15.57 -18.00
N TYR A 136 3.12 -16.23 -17.18
CA TYR A 136 4.13 -15.58 -16.37
C TYR A 136 5.11 -14.76 -17.23
N ASP A 137 5.62 -15.35 -18.31
CA ASP A 137 6.54 -14.70 -19.24
C ASP A 137 5.86 -13.51 -19.94
N GLU A 138 4.64 -13.68 -20.45
CA GLU A 138 3.83 -12.60 -21.01
C GLU A 138 3.66 -11.45 -20.02
N TYR A 139 3.37 -11.76 -18.76
CA TYR A 139 3.17 -10.76 -17.73
C TYR A 139 4.44 -10.00 -17.35
N THR A 140 5.58 -10.69 -17.31
CA THR A 140 6.88 -10.12 -16.93
C THR A 140 7.61 -9.44 -18.09
N ASN A 141 7.44 -9.92 -19.32
CA ASN A 141 8.14 -9.36 -20.48
C ASN A 141 7.26 -8.40 -21.30
N CYS A 142 5.95 -8.62 -21.34
CA CYS A 142 5.07 -7.92 -22.28
C CYS A 142 3.99 -7.04 -21.62
N GLY A 143 3.64 -7.26 -20.36
CA GLY A 143 2.47 -6.58 -19.79
C GLY A 143 2.70 -5.72 -18.54
N ILE A 144 3.69 -5.99 -17.68
CA ILE A 144 3.96 -5.15 -16.49
C ILE A 144 5.45 -5.06 -16.14
N GLY A 145 6.16 -6.18 -16.24
CA GLY A 145 7.61 -6.34 -16.10
C GLY A 145 8.35 -5.49 -15.07
N ASN A 146 8.78 -6.17 -13.99
CA ASN A 146 9.81 -5.74 -13.01
C ASN A 146 10.70 -4.61 -13.55
N LYS A 147 10.26 -3.36 -13.36
CA LYS A 147 10.91 -2.20 -13.94
C LYS A 147 12.30 -2.08 -13.34
N GLU A 148 13.34 -2.29 -14.14
CA GLU A 148 14.74 -2.29 -13.68
C GLU A 148 15.10 -1.01 -12.92
N ASN A 149 14.49 0.11 -13.31
CA ASN A 149 14.73 1.42 -12.71
C ASN A 149 13.75 1.80 -11.60
N ILE A 150 12.94 0.87 -11.07
CA ILE A 150 11.93 1.20 -10.05
C ILE A 150 12.53 1.86 -8.81
N ILE A 151 13.74 1.45 -8.41
CA ILE A 151 14.44 2.04 -7.26
C ILE A 151 14.74 3.52 -7.54
N ALA A 152 15.18 3.87 -8.75
CA ALA A 152 15.45 5.26 -9.11
C ALA A 152 14.16 6.10 -9.12
N SER A 153 13.07 5.58 -9.68
CA SER A 153 11.76 6.24 -9.64
C SER A 153 11.29 6.45 -8.21
N LEU A 154 11.39 5.43 -7.36
CA LEU A 154 10.97 5.49 -5.96
C LEU A 154 11.83 6.46 -5.13
N LEU A 155 13.13 6.53 -5.39
CA LEU A 155 14.02 7.52 -4.76
C LEU A 155 13.67 8.94 -5.21
N ASN A 156 13.40 9.15 -6.50
CA ASN A 156 12.97 10.44 -7.03
C ASN A 156 11.65 10.89 -6.37
N TRP A 157 10.63 10.03 -6.33
CA TRP A 157 9.35 10.35 -5.69
C TRP A 157 9.49 10.65 -4.20
N GLN A 158 10.36 9.95 -3.49
CA GLN A 158 10.62 10.21 -2.07
C GLN A 158 11.37 11.52 -1.81
N THR A 159 12.32 11.89 -2.67
CA THR A 159 13.23 13.01 -2.41
C THR A 159 12.79 14.32 -3.05
N ASN A 160 12.07 14.25 -4.17
CA ASN A 160 11.51 15.42 -4.82
C ASN A 160 10.13 15.75 -4.22
N THR A 161 10.10 16.69 -3.28
CA THR A 161 8.88 17.12 -2.59
C THR A 161 7.85 17.78 -3.52
N SER A 162 8.26 18.22 -4.71
CA SER A 162 7.36 18.77 -5.73
C SER A 162 6.75 17.70 -6.64
N HIS A 163 7.24 16.45 -6.58
CA HIS A 163 6.71 15.36 -7.38
C HIS A 163 5.28 15.03 -6.95
N GLU A 164 4.38 14.82 -7.90
CA GLU A 164 2.95 14.62 -7.62
C GLU A 164 2.62 13.37 -6.79
N PHE A 165 3.54 12.40 -6.74
CA PHE A 165 3.41 11.16 -5.96
C PHE A 165 4.11 11.22 -4.61
N HIS A 166 4.87 12.27 -4.31
CA HIS A 166 5.70 12.37 -3.11
C HIS A 166 4.90 12.07 -1.83
N ALA A 167 3.80 12.80 -1.63
CA ALA A 167 2.96 12.65 -0.45
C ALA A 167 2.40 11.22 -0.31
N ASN A 168 1.95 10.61 -1.42
CA ASN A 168 1.41 9.25 -1.43
C ASN A 168 2.48 8.22 -1.06
N ILE A 169 3.68 8.32 -1.64
CA ILE A 169 4.77 7.37 -1.40
C ILE A 169 5.25 7.45 0.05
N VAL A 170 5.46 8.66 0.58
CA VAL A 170 5.88 8.86 1.97
C VAL A 170 4.81 8.31 2.94
N GLU A 171 3.53 8.56 2.68
CA GLU A 171 2.42 8.05 3.49
C GLU A 171 2.38 6.51 3.48
N ILE A 172 2.46 5.88 2.29
CA ILE A 172 2.43 4.42 2.14
C ILE A 172 3.62 3.77 2.86
N LEU A 173 4.84 4.28 2.70
CA LEU A 173 6.03 3.73 3.35
C LEU A 173 5.97 3.87 4.87
N SER A 174 5.49 5.02 5.37
CA SER A 174 5.29 5.27 6.80
C SER A 174 4.27 4.30 7.40
N LEU A 175 3.10 4.16 6.76
CA LEU A 175 2.05 3.25 7.21
C LEU A 175 2.46 1.79 7.14
N SER A 176 3.20 1.39 6.11
CA SER A 176 3.74 0.02 5.98
C SER A 176 4.73 -0.30 7.08
N THR A 177 5.60 0.67 7.42
CA THR A 177 6.55 0.53 8.55
C THR A 177 5.81 0.42 9.88
N GLN A 178 4.81 1.28 10.12
CA GLN A 178 3.99 1.23 11.33
C GLN A 178 3.24 -0.10 11.45
N TYR A 179 2.63 -0.58 10.36
CA TYR A 179 1.93 -1.86 10.33
C TYR A 179 2.85 -3.02 10.70
N ASN A 180 4.05 -3.07 10.13
CA ASN A 180 5.02 -4.13 10.42
C ASN A 180 5.51 -4.10 11.88
N ASN A 181 5.68 -2.92 12.46
CA ASN A 181 6.05 -2.77 13.87
C ASN A 181 4.93 -3.27 14.79
N LEU A 182 3.68 -2.85 14.53
CA LEU A 182 2.49 -3.30 15.29
C LEU A 182 2.27 -4.81 15.18
N ARG A 183 2.45 -5.38 13.99
CA ARG A 183 2.34 -6.83 13.75
C ARG A 183 3.38 -7.61 14.56
N LYS A 184 4.63 -7.13 14.64
CA LYS A 184 5.70 -7.76 15.43
C LYS A 184 5.46 -7.66 16.93
N THR A 185 4.91 -6.55 17.43
CA THR A 185 4.59 -6.41 18.85
C THR A 185 3.40 -7.28 19.26
N GLY A 186 2.39 -7.42 18.39
CA GLY A 186 1.26 -8.34 18.59
C GLY A 186 1.72 -9.80 18.65
N ALA A 187 2.57 -10.22 17.71
CA ALA A 187 3.09 -11.59 17.69
C ALA A 187 3.89 -11.95 18.96
N LYS A 188 4.62 -10.99 19.56
CA LYS A 188 5.38 -11.21 20.81
C LYS A 188 4.52 -11.24 22.08
N SER A 189 3.25 -10.81 22.01
CA SER A 189 2.34 -10.82 23.16
C SER A 189 1.47 -12.09 23.23
N GLU A 190 1.57 -12.96 22.22
CA GLU A 190 0.88 -14.25 22.12
C GLU A 190 1.80 -15.46 22.39
N GLU A 191 3.10 -15.23 22.67
CA GLU A 191 4.10 -16.21 23.13
C GLU A 191 4.27 -16.16 24.66
#